data_AF-A0A938KH97-F1
#
_entry.id   AF-A0A938KH97-F1
#
_cell.length_a   1.000
_cell.length_b   1.000
_cell.length_c   1.000
_cell.angle_alpha   90.00
_cell.angle_beta   90.00
_cell.angle_gamma   90.00
#
_symmetry.space_group_name_H-M   'P 1'
#
loop_
_entity.id
_entity.type
_entity.pdbx_description
1 polymer ?
#
loop_
_entity_poly.entity_id
_entity_poly.type
_entity_poly.pdbx_seq_one_letter_code
_entity_poly.pdbx_strand_id
1 'polypeptide(L)'
;MKKLIVMASLIASASLAHGQGYVIFANTTQDLSVEKKIVDVVAGQYLDSTYVAQLFAGVQNTIESALTAHDSSVTFLDSPPESLGLFLGNTVAITGVASGATATLQVRVWPTLYLTWNDAVIAHQANPSSVRLGKSALFDVTLGTVGAPTEMAPLMPLFTIAEPGALCLSALGFGLIFLRRISA
;
A
#
# COMPACT_ATOMS: atom_id res chain seq x y z
N MET A 1 44.50 -7.29 25.00
CA MET A 1 43.64 -6.11 24.78
C MET A 1 42.79 -6.19 23.49
N LYS A 2 43.28 -6.78 22.39
CA LYS A 2 42.51 -6.91 21.13
C LYS A 2 41.20 -7.73 21.22
N LYS A 3 41.07 -8.65 22.19
CA LYS A 3 39.87 -9.49 22.39
C LYS A 3 38.68 -8.74 23.01
N LEU A 4 38.92 -7.63 23.71
CA LEU A 4 37.85 -6.82 24.33
C LEU A 4 37.10 -5.95 23.31
N ILE A 5 37.78 -5.50 22.25
CA ILE A 5 37.18 -4.63 21.22
C ILE A 5 36.17 -5.39 20.35
N VAL A 6 36.43 -6.67 20.05
CA VAL A 6 35.54 -7.52 19.24
C VAL A 6 34.25 -7.90 20.00
N MET A 7 34.32 -8.00 21.33
CA MET A 7 33.17 -8.36 22.16
C MET A 7 32.21 -7.17 22.37
N ALA A 8 32.74 -5.95 22.42
CA ALA A 8 31.94 -4.73 22.49
C ALA A 8 31.15 -4.45 21.20
N SER A 9 31.69 -4.79 20.02
CA SER A 9 30.98 -4.61 18.75
C SER A 9 29.82 -5.61 18.56
N LEU A 10 29.89 -6.82 19.13
CA LEU A 10 28.82 -7.81 19.03
C LEU A 10 27.59 -7.46 19.89
N ILE A 11 27.79 -6.77 21.02
CA ILE A 11 26.70 -6.38 21.93
C ILE A 11 25.89 -5.20 21.35
N ALA A 12 26.54 -4.30 20.60
CA ALA A 12 25.86 -3.17 19.96
C ALA A 12 24.94 -3.59 18.80
N SER A 13 25.16 -4.76 18.18
CA SER A 13 24.32 -5.27 17.09
C SER A 13 23.04 -5.98 17.57
N ALA A 14 22.96 -6.35 18.85
CA ALA A 14 21.83 -7.12 19.39
C ALA A 14 20.66 -6.25 19.89
N SER A 15 20.87 -4.94 20.10
CA SER A 15 19.83 -4.03 20.61
C SER A 15 18.82 -3.56 19.56
N LEU A 16 19.09 -3.73 18.26
CA LEU A 16 18.17 -3.34 17.20
C LEU A 16 16.99 -4.32 17.01
N ALA A 17 17.03 -5.50 17.64
CA ALA A 17 16.02 -6.54 17.45
C ALA A 17 14.74 -6.35 18.28
N HIS A 18 14.72 -5.46 19.28
CA HIS A 18 13.61 -5.37 20.25
C HIS A 18 12.77 -4.10 20.14
N GLY A 19 12.89 -3.38 19.03
CA GLY A 19 12.26 -2.08 18.87
C GLY A 19 11.16 -1.98 17.84
N GLN A 20 10.75 -3.03 17.13
CA GLN A 20 9.90 -2.86 15.93
C GLN A 20 8.55 -2.18 16.24
N GLY A 21 8.13 -1.30 15.34
CA GLY A 21 6.82 -0.67 15.39
C GLY A 21 5.75 -1.51 14.67
N TYR A 22 4.50 -1.35 15.09
CA TYR A 22 3.38 -2.15 14.58
C TYR A 22 2.22 -1.29 14.09
N VAL A 23 1.53 -1.78 13.07
CA VAL A 23 0.26 -1.22 12.56
C VAL A 23 -0.81 -2.30 12.42
N ILE A 24 -2.08 -1.91 12.47
CA ILE A 24 -3.20 -2.77 12.06
C ILE A 24 -3.43 -2.56 10.57
N PHE A 25 -3.20 -3.58 9.76
CA PHE A 25 -3.39 -3.53 8.32
C PHE A 25 -4.86 -3.77 7.94
N ALA A 26 -5.72 -2.78 8.13
CA ALA A 26 -7.14 -2.84 7.74
C ALA A 26 -7.63 -1.48 7.25
N ASN A 27 -8.65 -1.46 6.39
CA ASN A 27 -9.33 -0.23 5.95
C ASN A 27 -10.64 0.07 6.66
N THR A 28 -10.77 -0.53 7.83
CA THR A 28 -11.78 -0.21 8.82
C THR A 28 -11.09 -0.10 10.17
N THR A 29 -11.58 0.79 11.01
CA THR A 29 -11.16 0.90 12.41
C THR A 29 -11.71 -0.27 13.23
N GLN A 30 -11.23 -0.43 14.46
CA GLN A 30 -11.68 -1.51 15.36
C GLN A 30 -13.17 -1.44 15.73
N ASP A 31 -13.77 -0.25 15.73
CA ASP A 31 -15.20 -0.03 15.92
C ASP A 31 -16.03 -0.22 14.63
N LEU A 32 -15.40 -0.75 13.58
CA LEU A 32 -15.98 -0.95 12.26
C LEU A 32 -16.39 0.33 11.54
N SER A 33 -15.84 1.49 11.95
CA SER A 33 -15.98 2.71 11.18
C SER A 33 -15.11 2.63 9.92
N VAL A 34 -15.70 2.99 8.78
CA VAL A 34 -15.03 2.97 7.49
C VAL A 34 -14.89 4.41 7.02
N GLU A 35 -13.66 4.85 6.78
CA GLU A 35 -13.43 6.17 6.19
C GLU A 35 -13.94 6.18 4.74
N LYS A 36 -13.52 5.19 3.93
CA LYS A 36 -14.10 4.95 2.61
C LYS A 36 -13.80 3.54 2.08
N LYS A 37 -14.82 2.90 1.49
CA LYS A 37 -14.69 1.66 0.74
C LYS A 37 -13.89 1.85 -0.54
N ILE A 38 -13.10 0.85 -0.92
CA ILE A 38 -12.31 0.87 -2.14
C ILE A 38 -13.18 0.45 -3.34
N VAL A 39 -13.16 1.27 -4.38
CA VAL A 39 -13.97 1.11 -5.60
C VAL A 39 -13.06 0.99 -6.80
N ASP A 40 -13.39 0.05 -7.67
CA ASP A 40 -12.96 0.07 -9.05
C ASP A 40 -13.74 1.15 -9.80
N VAL A 41 -13.10 2.31 -10.02
CA VAL A 41 -13.74 3.46 -10.70
C VAL A 41 -14.15 3.15 -12.12
N VAL A 42 -13.57 2.14 -12.77
CA VAL A 42 -13.92 1.76 -14.14
C VAL A 42 -15.18 0.92 -14.14
N ALA A 43 -15.25 -0.10 -13.28
CA ALA A 43 -16.48 -0.90 -13.14
C ALA A 43 -17.59 -0.16 -12.39
N GLY A 44 -17.26 0.86 -11.60
CA GLY A 44 -18.19 1.47 -10.64
C GLY A 44 -18.58 0.53 -9.51
N GLN A 45 -17.76 -0.49 -9.23
CA GLN A 45 -18.04 -1.56 -8.28
C GLN A 45 -17.03 -1.55 -7.14
N TYR A 46 -17.48 -1.90 -5.93
CA TYR A 46 -16.57 -2.16 -4.81
C TYR A 46 -15.73 -3.39 -5.09
N LEU A 47 -14.50 -3.41 -4.58
CA LEU A 47 -13.64 -4.58 -4.71
C LEU A 47 -14.14 -5.73 -3.84
N ASP A 48 -13.97 -6.95 -4.34
CA ASP A 48 -14.37 -8.19 -3.71
C ASP A 48 -13.14 -9.12 -3.58
N SER A 49 -13.33 -10.36 -3.16
CA SER A 49 -12.27 -11.34 -2.95
C SER A 49 -11.47 -11.72 -4.19
N THR A 50 -11.87 -11.26 -5.38
CA THR A 50 -11.05 -11.36 -6.58
C THR A 50 -9.84 -10.42 -6.54
N TYR A 51 -9.76 -9.55 -5.52
CA TYR A 51 -8.62 -8.67 -5.24
C TYR A 51 -7.96 -8.97 -3.89
N VAL A 52 -6.68 -8.61 -3.81
CA VAL A 52 -5.90 -8.59 -2.57
C VAL A 52 -5.24 -7.23 -2.37
N ALA A 53 -5.05 -6.84 -1.11
CA ALA A 53 -4.26 -5.69 -0.68
C ALA A 53 -2.99 -6.17 0.04
N GLN A 54 -1.87 -5.46 -0.15
CA GLN A 54 -0.65 -5.69 0.64
C GLN A 54 -0.03 -4.37 1.05
N LEU A 55 0.54 -4.38 2.26
CA LEU A 55 1.28 -3.24 2.79
C LEU A 55 2.70 -3.23 2.25
N PHE A 56 3.13 -2.08 1.76
CA PHE A 56 4.51 -1.75 1.44
C PHE A 56 4.97 -0.66 2.39
N ALA A 57 6.17 -0.79 2.95
CA ALA A 57 6.67 0.12 3.96
C ALA A 57 8.18 0.35 3.82
N GLY A 58 8.62 1.45 4.43
CA GLY A 58 10.02 1.80 4.62
C GLY A 58 10.18 2.82 5.74
N VAL A 59 11.41 3.22 6.02
CA VAL A 59 11.70 4.34 6.94
C VAL A 59 11.04 5.63 6.44
N GLN A 60 10.86 6.63 7.31
CA GLN A 60 10.26 7.90 6.92
C GLN A 60 10.95 8.52 5.68
N ASN A 61 10.15 9.05 4.76
CA ASN A 61 10.55 9.61 3.47
C ASN A 61 11.12 8.58 2.46
N THR A 62 10.87 7.29 2.66
CA THR A 62 11.23 6.27 1.66
C THR A 62 10.43 6.52 0.37
N ILE A 63 11.14 6.59 -0.76
CA ILE A 63 10.50 6.73 -2.08
C ILE A 63 9.77 5.45 -2.49
N GLU A 64 8.74 5.57 -3.34
CA GLU A 64 7.86 4.45 -3.72
C GLU A 64 8.61 3.21 -4.25
N SER A 65 9.67 3.40 -5.04
CA SER A 65 10.46 2.31 -5.62
C SER A 65 11.36 1.58 -4.62
N ALA A 66 11.59 2.17 -3.44
CA ALA A 66 12.42 1.61 -2.37
C ALA A 66 11.58 0.96 -1.25
N LEU A 67 10.24 1.05 -1.31
CA LEU A 67 9.37 0.37 -0.36
C LEU A 67 9.44 -1.14 -0.55
N THR A 68 9.48 -1.86 0.55
CA THR A 68 9.45 -3.33 0.58
C THR A 68 8.07 -3.82 0.96
N ALA A 69 7.66 -4.97 0.44
CA ALA A 69 6.43 -5.63 0.87
C ALA A 69 6.57 -6.14 2.31
N HIS A 70 5.55 -5.93 3.14
CA HIS A 70 5.45 -6.47 4.50
C HIS A 70 4.30 -7.46 4.59
N ASP A 71 4.57 -8.60 5.23
CA ASP A 71 3.65 -9.73 5.39
C ASP A 71 3.02 -10.26 4.08
N SER A 72 2.07 -11.17 4.22
CA SER A 72 1.29 -11.70 3.10
C SER A 72 0.17 -10.73 2.72
N SER A 73 -0.28 -10.81 1.47
CA SER A 73 -1.43 -10.03 1.02
C SER A 73 -2.73 -10.52 1.70
N VAL A 74 -3.71 -9.63 1.79
CA VAL A 74 -5.00 -9.83 2.44
C VAL A 74 -6.10 -9.67 1.41
N THR A 75 -6.99 -10.64 1.34
CA THR A 75 -8.13 -10.64 0.43
C THR A 75 -9.23 -9.69 0.91
N PHE A 76 -9.93 -9.03 -0.02
CA PHE A 76 -11.10 -8.22 0.30
C PHE A 76 -12.29 -9.10 0.71
N LEU A 77 -13.24 -8.51 1.44
CA LEU A 77 -14.43 -9.20 1.92
C LEU A 77 -15.50 -9.32 0.82
N ASP A 78 -16.16 -10.48 0.76
CA ASP A 78 -17.30 -10.75 -0.14
C ASP A 78 -18.66 -10.67 0.55
N SER A 79 -18.67 -10.82 1.87
CA SER A 79 -19.89 -11.00 2.64
C SER A 79 -19.76 -10.32 4.00
N PRO A 80 -20.83 -9.67 4.49
CA PRO A 80 -22.08 -9.37 3.77
C PRO A 80 -21.87 -8.34 2.62
N PRO A 81 -22.83 -8.07 1.71
CA PRO A 81 -22.61 -7.15 0.58
C PRO A 81 -22.15 -5.74 0.98
N GLU A 82 -22.50 -5.29 2.18
CA GLU A 82 -22.02 -4.04 2.76
C GLU A 82 -20.55 -4.07 3.20
N SER A 83 -19.87 -5.20 3.17
CA SER A 83 -18.43 -5.32 3.44
C SER A 83 -17.57 -5.26 2.17
N LEU A 84 -18.18 -5.23 0.98
CA LEU A 84 -17.45 -5.04 -0.26
C LEU A 84 -16.61 -3.75 -0.21
N GLY A 85 -15.39 -3.83 -0.74
CA GLY A 85 -14.40 -2.77 -0.72
C GLY A 85 -13.67 -2.64 0.62
N LEU A 86 -13.92 -3.55 1.57
CA LEU A 86 -13.21 -3.65 2.84
C LEU A 86 -12.25 -4.84 2.84
N PHE A 87 -11.17 -4.72 3.61
CA PHE A 87 -10.27 -5.82 3.95
C PHE A 87 -9.88 -5.74 5.44
N LEU A 88 -9.72 -6.91 6.04
CA LEU A 88 -9.33 -7.08 7.45
C LEU A 88 -8.02 -7.85 7.49
N GLY A 89 -6.91 -7.14 7.63
CA GLY A 89 -5.60 -7.76 7.81
C GLY A 89 -5.21 -7.90 9.27
N ASN A 90 -4.01 -8.42 9.47
CA ASN A 90 -3.44 -8.66 10.78
C ASN A 90 -2.66 -7.44 11.28
N THR A 91 -2.20 -7.52 12.53
CA THR A 91 -1.14 -6.65 13.03
C THR A 91 0.16 -6.95 12.29
N VAL A 92 0.73 -5.94 11.63
CA VAL A 92 1.94 -6.04 10.81
C VAL A 92 3.10 -5.37 11.53
N ALA A 93 4.24 -6.07 11.61
CA ALA A 93 5.48 -5.52 12.11
C ALA A 93 6.25 -4.81 10.98
N ILE A 94 6.68 -3.57 11.22
CA ILE A 94 7.47 -2.82 10.26
C ILE A 94 8.96 -3.02 10.56
N THR A 95 9.54 -4.03 9.95
CA THR A 95 10.97 -4.35 10.03
C THR A 95 11.83 -3.11 9.77
N GLY A 96 12.77 -2.83 10.68
CA GLY A 96 13.71 -1.72 10.54
C GLY A 96 13.18 -0.35 10.99
N VAL A 97 11.92 -0.26 11.42
CA VAL A 97 11.37 0.98 12.00
C VAL A 97 10.95 0.73 13.44
N ALA A 98 11.43 1.59 14.35
CA ALA A 98 11.14 1.44 15.76
C ALA A 98 9.69 1.83 16.12
N SER A 99 9.16 1.30 17.22
CA SER A 99 7.91 1.77 17.82
C SER A 99 8.05 3.23 18.23
N GLY A 100 7.00 4.02 18.01
CA GLY A 100 6.99 5.47 18.19
C GLY A 100 7.74 6.24 17.09
N ALA A 101 8.47 5.57 16.19
CA ALA A 101 9.04 6.20 15.00
C ALA A 101 8.01 6.26 13.86
N THR A 102 8.26 7.13 12.89
CA THR A 102 7.41 7.27 11.70
C THR A 102 7.92 6.39 10.56
N ALA A 103 7.02 5.66 9.92
CA ALA A 103 7.27 4.93 8.67
C ALA A 103 6.50 5.57 7.52
N THR A 104 7.05 5.45 6.30
CA THR A 104 6.32 5.77 5.07
C THR A 104 5.70 4.49 4.51
N LEU A 105 4.39 4.50 4.31
CA LEU A 105 3.58 3.36 3.92
C LEU A 105 2.92 3.58 2.56
N GLN A 106 2.62 2.47 1.89
CA GLN A 106 1.77 2.43 0.70
C GLN A 106 0.98 1.12 0.70
N VAL A 107 -0.31 1.18 0.39
CA VAL A 107 -1.12 -0.02 0.15
C VAL A 107 -1.23 -0.23 -1.34
N ARG A 108 -0.96 -1.46 -1.79
CA ARG A 108 -1.08 -1.85 -3.20
C ARG A 108 -2.14 -2.94 -3.34
N VAL A 109 -2.92 -2.87 -4.41
CA VAL A 109 -4.08 -3.73 -4.65
C VAL A 109 -4.02 -4.31 -6.05
N TRP A 110 -4.21 -5.61 -6.18
CA TRP A 110 -4.18 -6.31 -7.47
C TRP A 110 -5.06 -7.57 -7.46
N PRO A 111 -5.35 -8.17 -8.62
CA PRO A 111 -6.18 -9.37 -8.70
C PRO A 111 -5.51 -10.59 -8.08
N THR A 112 -6.28 -11.45 -7.41
CA THR A 112 -5.79 -12.68 -6.76
C THR A 112 -5.19 -13.71 -7.73
N LEU A 113 -5.42 -13.54 -9.03
CA LEU A 113 -4.77 -14.33 -10.08
C LEU A 113 -3.23 -14.21 -10.05
N TYR A 114 -2.68 -13.16 -9.45
CA TYR A 114 -1.24 -12.92 -9.36
C TYR A 114 -0.75 -13.05 -7.92
N LEU A 115 0.33 -13.82 -7.74
CA LEU A 115 0.92 -14.08 -6.43
C LEU A 115 1.58 -12.83 -5.83
N THR A 116 2.18 -12.00 -6.67
CA THR A 116 2.88 -10.79 -6.23
C THR A 116 2.44 -9.56 -7.01
N TRP A 117 2.62 -8.38 -6.39
CA TRP A 117 2.44 -7.10 -7.08
C TRP A 117 3.25 -7.02 -8.38
N ASN A 118 4.49 -7.51 -8.38
CA ASN A 118 5.35 -7.42 -9.55
C ASN A 118 4.83 -8.26 -10.73
N ASP A 119 4.30 -9.45 -10.45
CA ASP A 119 3.68 -10.30 -11.48
C ASP A 119 2.43 -9.62 -12.05
N ALA A 120 1.63 -9.00 -11.19
CA ALA A 120 0.45 -8.23 -11.61
C ALA A 120 0.83 -7.00 -12.46
N VAL A 121 1.93 -6.31 -12.12
CA VAL A 121 2.46 -5.19 -12.92
C VAL A 121 2.92 -5.65 -14.30
N ILE A 122 3.65 -6.76 -14.39
CA ILE A 122 4.08 -7.32 -15.68
C ILE A 122 2.86 -7.68 -16.54
N ALA A 123 1.86 -8.34 -15.95
CA ALA A 123 0.64 -8.69 -16.67
C ALA A 123 -0.18 -7.46 -17.09
N HIS A 124 -0.23 -6.42 -16.24
CA HIS A 124 -0.86 -5.15 -16.56
C HIS A 124 -0.18 -4.44 -17.72
N GLN A 125 1.15 -4.44 -17.78
CA GLN A 125 1.88 -3.88 -18.93
C GLN A 125 1.56 -4.61 -20.24
N ALA A 126 1.32 -5.93 -20.18
CA ALA A 126 0.94 -6.72 -21.34
C ALA A 126 -0.53 -6.52 -21.75
N ASN A 127 -1.45 -6.36 -20.79
CA ASN A 127 -2.87 -6.13 -21.07
C ASN A 127 -3.54 -5.22 -20.01
N PRO A 128 -3.41 -3.89 -20.16
CA PRO A 128 -3.86 -2.96 -19.13
C PRO A 128 -5.37 -2.89 -18.94
N SER A 129 -6.14 -3.32 -19.93
CA SER A 129 -7.61 -3.37 -19.86
C SER A 129 -8.14 -4.52 -19.02
N SER A 130 -7.34 -5.59 -18.89
CA SER A 130 -7.74 -6.83 -18.20
C SER A 130 -7.22 -6.94 -16.77
N VAL A 131 -6.06 -6.34 -16.49
CA VAL A 131 -5.42 -6.41 -15.18
C VAL A 131 -5.56 -5.05 -14.54
N ARG A 132 -6.23 -5.00 -13.39
CA ARG A 132 -6.58 -3.76 -12.72
C ARG A 132 -5.75 -3.60 -11.46
N LEU A 133 -4.93 -2.56 -11.42
CA LEU A 133 -4.02 -2.29 -10.31
C LEU A 133 -4.43 -1.01 -9.57
N GLY A 134 -4.31 -1.03 -8.25
CA GLY A 134 -4.53 0.12 -7.38
C GLY A 134 -3.33 0.36 -6.48
N LYS A 135 -3.02 1.63 -6.21
CA LYS A 135 -2.03 2.00 -5.19
C LYS A 135 -2.51 3.23 -4.42
N SER A 136 -2.21 3.27 -3.13
CA SER A 136 -2.39 4.48 -2.33
C SER A 136 -1.37 5.54 -2.74
N ALA A 137 -1.64 6.79 -2.38
CA ALA A 137 -0.57 7.76 -2.18
C ALA A 137 0.37 7.27 -1.06
N LEU A 138 1.60 7.78 -1.02
CA LEU A 138 2.47 7.57 0.14
C LEU A 138 1.90 8.33 1.34
N PHE A 139 1.90 7.70 2.51
CA PHE A 139 1.46 8.34 3.74
C PHE A 139 2.37 7.93 4.90
N ASP A 140 2.53 8.84 5.85
CA ASP A 140 3.39 8.65 7.02
C ASP A 140 2.56 8.21 8.23
N VAL A 141 3.02 7.20 8.95
CA VAL A 141 2.37 6.67 10.15
C VAL A 141 3.36 6.54 11.29
N THR A 142 3.04 7.12 12.44
CA THR A 142 3.75 6.85 13.68
C THR A 142 3.35 5.48 14.21
N LEU A 143 4.33 4.59 14.33
CA LEU A 143 4.09 3.18 14.63
C LEU A 143 3.78 2.94 16.10
N GLY A 144 2.87 2.00 16.35
CA GLY A 144 2.47 1.58 17.68
C GLY A 144 3.42 0.54 18.27
N THR A 145 3.02 -0.04 19.40
CA THR A 145 3.71 -1.17 20.02
C THR A 145 2.96 -2.47 19.69
N VAL A 146 3.55 -3.64 20.00
CA VAL A 146 2.88 -4.93 19.78
C VAL A 146 1.52 -5.06 20.48
N GLY A 147 1.38 -4.46 21.68
CA GLY A 147 0.13 -4.51 22.47
C GLY A 147 -0.82 -3.34 22.19
N ALA A 148 -0.37 -2.34 21.44
CA ALA A 148 -1.15 -1.18 21.03
C ALA A 148 -0.67 -0.72 19.65
N PRO A 149 -0.94 -1.49 18.58
CA PRO A 149 -0.56 -1.14 17.23
C PRO A 149 -1.37 0.06 16.71
N THR A 150 -0.78 0.86 15.82
CA THR A 150 -1.48 2.02 15.25
C THR A 150 -2.48 1.58 14.19
N GLU A 151 -3.71 2.08 14.24
CA GLU A 151 -4.71 1.86 13.20
C GLU A 151 -4.42 2.70 11.96
N MET A 152 -4.41 2.08 10.77
CA MET A 152 -4.19 2.79 9.52
C MET A 152 -5.47 3.28 8.85
N ALA A 153 -6.64 2.75 9.23
CA ALA A 153 -7.91 3.02 8.56
C ALA A 153 -8.23 4.52 8.40
N PRO A 154 -7.98 5.40 9.40
CA PRO A 154 -8.24 6.85 9.27
C PRO A 154 -7.19 7.64 8.48
N LEU A 155 -6.12 6.98 8.04
CA LEU A 155 -4.98 7.59 7.36
C LEU A 155 -4.91 7.18 5.88
N MET A 156 -5.88 6.39 5.42
CA MET A 156 -5.81 5.77 4.11
C MET A 156 -6.32 6.73 3.03
N PRO A 157 -5.47 7.14 2.08
CA PRO A 157 -5.88 8.07 1.05
C PRO A 157 -6.92 7.42 0.14
N LEU A 158 -7.67 8.24 -0.60
CA LEU A 158 -8.63 7.75 -1.58
C LEU A 158 -7.95 6.85 -2.63
N PHE A 159 -8.47 5.62 -2.76
CA PHE A 159 -8.00 4.64 -3.73
C PHE A 159 -8.91 4.65 -4.96
N THR A 160 -8.28 4.68 -6.11
CA THR A 160 -8.92 4.42 -7.39
C THR A 160 -8.02 3.50 -8.19
N ILE A 161 -8.56 2.40 -8.68
CA ILE A 161 -7.90 1.58 -9.69
C ILE A 161 -7.98 2.31 -11.02
N ALA A 162 -6.92 3.01 -11.41
CA ALA A 162 -6.88 3.76 -12.65
C ALA A 162 -6.37 2.90 -13.81
N GLU A 163 -6.99 3.03 -14.99
CA GLU A 163 -6.42 2.53 -16.24
C GLU A 163 -5.32 3.49 -16.78
N PRO A 164 -4.33 3.00 -17.54
CA PRO A 164 -3.30 3.84 -18.16
C PRO A 164 -3.84 4.89 -19.14
N GLY A 165 -5.10 4.78 -19.59
CA GLY A 165 -5.67 5.65 -20.61
C GLY A 165 -5.99 7.07 -20.18
N ALA A 166 -6.21 7.32 -18.88
CA ALA A 166 -6.70 8.63 -18.42
C ALA A 166 -5.67 9.76 -18.65
N LEU A 167 -4.37 9.47 -18.50
CA LEU A 167 -3.32 10.47 -18.73
C LEU A 167 -3.06 10.71 -20.23
N CYS A 168 -3.23 9.69 -21.07
CA CYS A 168 -3.06 9.83 -22.53
C CYS A 168 -4.18 10.66 -23.18
N LEU A 169 -5.42 10.59 -22.67
CA LEU A 169 -6.53 11.39 -23.19
C LEU A 169 -6.39 12.88 -22.86
N SER A 170 -5.89 13.24 -21.67
CA SER A 170 -5.55 14.63 -21.36
C SER A 170 -4.45 15.16 -22.29
N ALA A 171 -3.41 14.36 -22.59
CA ALA A 171 -2.34 14.77 -23.50
C ALA A 171 -2.84 14.95 -24.95
N LEU A 172 -3.73 14.08 -25.43
CA LEU A 172 -4.38 14.22 -26.74
C LEU A 172 -5.30 15.44 -26.81
N GLY A 173 -6.06 15.71 -25.75
CA GLY A 173 -6.91 16.90 -25.64
C GLY A 173 -6.12 18.20 -25.73
N PHE A 174 -4.98 18.30 -25.02
CA PHE A 174 -4.09 19.46 -25.12
C PHE A 174 -3.42 19.57 -26.50
N GLY A 175 -2.99 18.44 -27.09
CA GLY A 175 -2.39 18.42 -28.44
C GLY A 175 -3.32 18.97 -29.52
N LEU A 176 -4.61 18.63 -29.47
CA LEU A 176 -5.61 19.15 -30.42
C LEU A 176 -5.87 20.66 -30.27
N ILE A 177 -5.76 21.21 -29.05
CA ILE A 177 -5.88 22.65 -28.81
C ILE A 177 -4.72 23.42 -29.46
N PHE A 178 -3.49 22.89 -29.40
CA PHE A 178 -2.34 23.50 -30.05
C PHE A 178 -2.40 23.41 -31.58
N LEU A 179 -2.86 22.29 -32.14
CA LEU A 179 -3.04 22.15 -33.59
C LEU A 179 -4.09 23.13 -34.14
N ARG A 180 -5.18 23.39 -33.41
CA ARG A 180 -6.21 24.35 -33.83
C ARG A 180 -5.70 25.81 -33.87
N ARG A 181 -4.67 26.15 -33.09
CA ARG A 181 -4.07 27.50 -33.07
C ARG A 181 -3.09 27.77 -34.22
N ILE A 182 -2.56 26.73 -34.87
CA ILE A 182 -1.61 26.90 -35.99
C ILE A 182 -2.36 27.04 -37.33
N SER A 183 -3.60 26.54 -37.40
CA SER A 183 -4.43 26.56 -38.62
C SER A 183 -5.39 27.75 -38.73
N ALA A 184 -5.33 28.71 -37.80
CA ALA A 184 -6.11 29.96 -37.80
C ALA A 184 -5.17 31.15 -37.87
#